data_AF-A0AAD7TSV8-F1
#
_entry.id   AF-A0AAD7TSV8-F1
#
_cell.length_a   1.000
_cell.length_b   1.000
_cell.length_c   1.000
_cell.angle_alpha   90.00
_cell.angle_beta   90.00
_cell.angle_gamma   90.00
#
_symmetry.space_group_name_H-M   'P 1'
#
loop_
_entity.id
_entity.type
_entity.pdbx_description
1 polymer ?
#
loop_
_entity_poly.entity_id
_entity_poly.type
_entity_poly.pdbx_seq_one_letter_code
_entity_poly.pdbx_strand_id
1 'polypeptide(L)'
;MINTHADFVRAGEAACTADPVLSQELQVRLRYINIINGSIVRWLVKTSKLPGFTGKLAYGYRVGRDKDLVSNATLPPWASYKDGAQILLDKPGSDDDDKDCPGGEGDGGVMDFDEEDGDGIPGVGGAGASGHLLNFVDELE
;
A
#
# COMPACT_ATOMS: atom_id res chain seq x y z
N MET A 1 7.19 -7.90 1.43
CA MET A 1 7.16 -7.21 0.12
C MET A 1 7.48 -8.17 -1.01
N ILE A 2 8.66 -8.28 -1.63
CA ILE A 2 8.80 -9.19 -2.81
C ILE A 2 8.96 -10.66 -2.43
N ASN A 3 9.85 -10.98 -1.49
CA ASN A 3 10.07 -12.37 -1.06
C ASN A 3 8.82 -12.96 -0.40
N THR A 4 8.17 -12.16 0.46
CA THR A 4 6.89 -12.54 1.07
C THR A 4 5.83 -12.82 0.01
N HIS A 5 5.76 -12.00 -1.04
CA HIS A 5 4.82 -12.24 -2.12
C HIS A 5 5.08 -13.60 -2.79
N ALA A 6 6.34 -13.88 -3.14
CA ALA A 6 6.74 -15.17 -3.72
C ALA A 6 6.41 -16.36 -2.79
N ASP A 7 6.57 -16.19 -1.47
CA ASP A 7 6.23 -17.21 -0.48
C ASP A 7 4.72 -17.53 -0.47
N PHE A 8 3.88 -16.50 -0.47
CA PHE A 8 2.43 -16.68 -0.48
C PHE A 8 1.93 -17.27 -1.79
N VAL A 9 2.51 -16.87 -2.94
CA VAL A 9 2.18 -17.44 -4.25
C VAL A 9 2.52 -18.93 -4.26
N ARG A 10 3.76 -19.29 -3.90
CA ARG A 10 4.20 -20.67 -3.86
C ARG A 10 3.39 -21.52 -2.87
N ALA A 11 3.09 -20.99 -1.69
CA ALA A 11 2.28 -21.69 -0.71
C ALA A 11 0.84 -21.88 -1.19
N GLY A 12 0.25 -20.88 -1.84
CA GLY A 12 -1.11 -20.96 -2.40
C GLY A 12 -1.21 -21.96 -3.54
N GLU A 13 -0.20 -22.02 -4.42
CA GLU A 13 -0.10 -23.02 -5.49
C GLU A 13 0.04 -24.44 -4.93
N ALA A 14 0.90 -24.62 -3.92
CA ALA A 14 1.09 -25.92 -3.27
C ALA A 14 -0.18 -26.38 -2.51
N ALA A 15 -0.90 -25.45 -1.88
CA ALA A 15 -2.13 -25.75 -1.16
C ALA A 15 -3.34 -25.94 -2.09
N CYS A 16 -3.32 -25.40 -3.31
CA CYS A 16 -4.50 -25.38 -4.21
C CYS A 16 -5.14 -26.75 -4.43
N THR A 17 -4.33 -27.81 -4.55
CA THR A 17 -4.83 -29.18 -4.76
C THR A 17 -5.03 -29.96 -3.47
N ALA A 18 -4.26 -29.67 -2.43
CA ALA A 18 -4.28 -30.42 -1.16
C ALA A 18 -5.33 -29.87 -0.18
N ASP A 19 -5.48 -28.55 -0.11
CA ASP A 19 -6.41 -27.84 0.76
C ASP A 19 -6.86 -26.52 0.10
N PRO A 20 -7.98 -26.55 -0.63
CA PRO A 20 -8.52 -25.37 -1.30
C PRO A 20 -8.90 -24.23 -0.35
N VAL A 21 -9.29 -24.55 0.90
CA VAL A 21 -9.69 -23.54 1.89
C VAL A 21 -8.45 -22.78 2.35
N LEU A 22 -7.37 -23.49 2.64
CA LEU A 22 -6.08 -22.87 2.97
C LEU A 22 -5.56 -22.03 1.79
N SER A 23 -5.68 -22.52 0.56
CA SER A 23 -5.29 -21.77 -0.64
C SER A 23 -6.06 -20.44 -0.75
N GLN A 24 -7.37 -20.47 -0.52
CA GLN A 24 -8.21 -19.26 -0.51
C GLN A 24 -7.78 -18.28 0.59
N GLU A 25 -7.52 -18.78 1.81
CA GLU A 25 -7.06 -17.92 2.91
C GLU A 25 -5.72 -17.27 2.61
N LEU A 26 -4.77 -18.03 2.03
CA LEU A 26 -3.47 -17.50 1.61
C LEU A 26 -3.62 -16.40 0.55
N GLN A 27 -4.54 -16.55 -0.40
CA GLN A 27 -4.83 -15.50 -1.39
C GLN A 27 -5.42 -14.23 -0.75
N VAL A 28 -6.35 -14.39 0.20
CA VAL A 28 -6.94 -13.26 0.93
C VAL A 28 -5.86 -12.51 1.72
N ARG A 29 -5.02 -13.23 2.45
CA ARG A 29 -3.89 -12.65 3.19
C ARG A 29 -2.89 -11.97 2.25
N LEU A 30 -2.61 -12.57 1.09
CA LEU A 30 -1.74 -11.97 0.08
C LEU A 30 -2.30 -10.65 -0.46
N ARG A 31 -3.61 -10.57 -0.70
CA ARG A 31 -4.28 -9.33 -1.15
C ARG A 31 -4.13 -8.23 -0.10
N TYR A 32 -4.38 -8.54 1.16
CA TYR A 32 -4.22 -7.59 2.27
C TYR A 32 -2.77 -7.07 2.36
N ILE A 33 -1.79 -7.97 2.29
CA ILE A 33 -0.37 -7.62 2.31
C ILE A 33 0.00 -6.73 1.11
N ASN A 34 -0.57 -6.99 -0.07
CA ASN A 34 -0.34 -6.17 -1.26
C ASN A 34 -0.88 -4.75 -1.11
N ILE A 35 -2.02 -4.56 -0.44
CA ILE A 35 -2.58 -3.23 -0.15
C ILE A 35 -1.62 -2.43 0.75
N ILE A 36 -1.17 -3.02 1.86
CA ILE A 36 -0.21 -2.39 2.79
C ILE A 36 1.08 -2.04 2.04
N ASN A 37 1.60 -3.01 1.29
CA ASN A 37 2.85 -2.81 0.56
C ASN A 37 2.73 -1.72 -0.50
N GLY A 38 1.60 -1.65 -1.20
CA GLY A 38 1.30 -0.59 -2.16
C GLY A 38 1.31 0.80 -1.51
N SER A 39 0.71 0.94 -0.33
CA SER A 39 0.74 2.20 0.43
C SER A 39 2.15 2.61 0.83
N ILE A 40 2.97 1.68 1.32
CA ILE A 40 4.37 1.95 1.67
C ILE A 40 5.17 2.37 0.43
N VAL A 41 5.05 1.63 -0.68
CA VAL A 41 5.76 1.94 -1.94
C VAL A 41 5.35 3.31 -2.47
N ARG A 42 4.07 3.67 -2.38
CA ARG A 42 3.58 5.00 -2.77
C ARG A 42 4.28 6.11 -1.98
N TRP A 43 4.49 5.93 -0.68
CA TRP A 43 5.24 6.89 0.13
C TRP A 43 6.71 6.92 -0.22
N LEU A 44 7.35 5.76 -0.39
CA LEU A 44 8.75 5.68 -0.82
C LEU A 44 8.97 6.45 -2.14
N VAL A 45 8.11 6.22 -3.13
CA VAL A 45 8.13 6.92 -4.42
C VAL A 45 7.97 8.43 -4.25
N LYS A 46 7.08 8.89 -3.36
CA LYS A 46 6.96 10.32 -3.08
C LYS A 46 8.25 10.87 -2.47
N THR A 47 8.84 10.15 -1.52
CA THR A 47 10.09 10.57 -0.88
C THR A 47 11.28 10.58 -1.83
N SER A 48 11.34 9.66 -2.81
CA SER A 48 12.41 9.65 -3.81
C SER A 48 12.33 10.82 -4.79
N LYS A 49 11.20 11.54 -4.83
CA LYS A 49 11.01 12.73 -5.67
C LYS A 49 11.35 14.04 -4.95
N LEU A 50 11.78 13.97 -3.68
CA LEU A 50 12.17 15.16 -2.93
C LEU A 50 13.52 15.70 -3.41
N PRO A 51 13.72 17.03 -3.41
CA PRO A 51 15.01 17.64 -3.73
C PRO A 51 16.13 17.08 -2.84
N GLY A 52 17.26 16.72 -3.45
CA GLY A 52 18.42 16.15 -2.76
C GLY A 52 18.44 14.62 -2.71
N PHE A 53 17.37 13.92 -3.12
CA PHE A 53 17.42 12.48 -3.31
C PHE A 53 18.11 12.14 -4.65
N THR A 54 19.26 11.47 -4.60
CA THR A 54 20.05 11.06 -5.78
C THR A 54 20.01 9.55 -6.03
N GLY A 55 19.37 8.80 -5.14
CA GLY A 55 19.27 7.34 -5.21
C GLY A 55 18.25 6.85 -6.24
N LYS A 56 18.18 5.53 -6.38
CA LYS A 56 17.11 4.85 -7.12
C LYS A 56 16.35 3.94 -6.17
N LEU A 57 15.02 3.97 -6.24
CA LEU A 57 14.20 2.97 -5.57
C LEU A 57 14.24 1.67 -6.36
N ALA A 58 14.65 0.61 -5.71
CA ALA A 58 14.58 -0.75 -6.22
C ALA A 58 14.05 -1.66 -5.11
N TYR A 59 13.33 -2.71 -5.48
CA TYR A 59 12.98 -3.75 -4.53
C TYR A 59 14.24 -4.58 -4.21
N GLY A 60 14.50 -4.82 -2.93
CA GLY A 60 15.66 -5.58 -2.48
C GLY A 60 15.42 -7.10 -2.52
N TYR A 61 16.49 -7.84 -2.78
CA TYR A 61 16.55 -9.29 -2.57
C TYR A 61 17.17 -9.60 -1.20
N ARG A 62 16.71 -10.67 -0.56
CA ARG A 62 17.33 -11.14 0.69
C ARG A 62 18.58 -11.94 0.36
N VAL A 63 19.72 -11.57 0.96
CA VAL A 63 20.96 -12.35 0.87
C VAL A 63 20.75 -13.73 1.52
N GLY A 64 21.32 -14.77 0.91
CA GLY A 64 21.16 -16.16 1.38
C GLY A 64 19.82 -16.80 1.02
N ARG A 65 18.97 -16.11 0.25
CA ARG A 65 17.72 -16.66 -0.27
C ARG A 65 17.85 -16.98 -1.75
N ASP A 66 17.17 -18.06 -2.16
CA ASP A 66 17.06 -18.43 -3.56
C ASP A 66 16.46 -17.27 -4.38
N LYS A 67 17.24 -16.79 -5.35
CA LYS A 67 16.85 -15.70 -6.24
C LYS A 67 15.83 -16.17 -7.26
N ASP A 68 15.83 -17.46 -7.57
CA ASP A 68 14.95 -18.06 -8.57
C ASP A 68 13.50 -18.13 -8.08
N LEU A 69 13.30 -18.10 -6.76
CA LEU A 69 11.98 -18.01 -6.16
C LEU A 69 11.25 -16.71 -6.54
N VAL A 70 11.98 -15.61 -6.68
CA VAL A 70 11.42 -14.30 -6.99
C VAL A 70 11.32 -14.07 -8.50
N SER A 71 12.25 -14.62 -9.29
CA SER A 71 12.23 -14.48 -10.75
C SER A 71 11.11 -15.29 -11.42
N ASN A 72 10.72 -16.43 -10.83
CA ASN A 72 9.67 -17.30 -11.36
C ASN A 72 8.27 -16.91 -10.86
N ALA A 73 8.16 -16.04 -9.85
CA ALA A 73 6.88 -15.57 -9.34
C ALA A 73 6.38 -14.35 -10.12
N THR A 74 5.07 -14.27 -10.34
CA THR A 74 4.44 -13.06 -10.88
C THR A 74 4.76 -11.85 -10.00
N LEU A 75 5.10 -10.72 -10.63
CA LEU A 75 5.38 -9.51 -9.87
C LEU A 75 4.10 -8.95 -9.22
N PRO A 76 4.17 -8.51 -7.96
CA PRO A 76 3.03 -7.92 -7.30
C PRO A 76 2.70 -6.54 -7.90
N PRO A 77 1.44 -6.08 -7.81
CA PRO A 77 0.99 -4.83 -8.46
C PRO A 77 1.79 -3.59 -8.07
N TRP A 78 2.29 -3.54 -6.83
CA TRP A 78 3.09 -2.42 -6.33
C TRP A 78 4.55 -2.44 -6.83
N ALA A 79 5.06 -3.59 -7.31
CA ALA A 79 6.43 -3.70 -7.80
C ALA A 79 6.57 -3.26 -9.26
N SER A 80 5.47 -3.25 -10.02
CA SER A 80 5.41 -2.79 -11.42
C SER A 80 5.29 -1.27 -11.52
N TYR A 81 5.93 -0.51 -10.62
CA TYR A 81 5.88 0.94 -10.64
C TYR A 81 6.60 1.47 -11.88
N LYS A 82 5.82 1.88 -12.89
CA LYS A 82 6.26 2.78 -13.95
C LYS A 82 5.90 4.19 -13.50
N ASP A 83 6.81 5.14 -13.69
CA ASP A 83 6.62 6.53 -13.30
C ASP A 83 5.25 7.03 -13.80
N GLY A 84 4.35 7.38 -12.85
CA GLY A 84 2.99 7.86 -13.15
C GLY A 84 1.86 6.82 -13.08
N ALA A 85 2.14 5.53 -12.87
CA ALA A 85 1.09 4.54 -12.64
C ALA A 85 0.49 4.74 -11.24
N GLN A 86 -0.78 5.14 -11.16
CA GLN A 86 -1.53 5.02 -9.92
C GLN A 86 -1.54 3.53 -9.56
N ILE A 87 -0.97 3.17 -8.40
CA ILE A 87 -1.19 1.85 -7.82
C ILE A 87 -2.69 1.76 -7.61
N LEU A 88 -3.37 1.03 -8.50
CA LEU A 88 -4.78 0.68 -8.41
C LEU A 88 -4.95 -0.15 -7.14
N LEU A 89 -5.06 0.54 -6.01
CA LEU A 89 -5.81 0.01 -4.89
C LEU A 89 -7.25 0.03 -5.39
N ASP A 90 -7.84 -1.15 -5.56
CA ASP A 90 -9.29 -1.26 -5.69
C ASP A 90 -9.89 -0.38 -4.60
N LYS A 91 -10.56 0.69 -5.03
CA LYS A 91 -11.32 1.56 -4.16
C LYS A 91 -12.37 0.64 -3.50
N PRO A 92 -12.46 0.56 -2.16
CA PRO A 92 -13.52 -0.23 -1.55
C PRO A 92 -14.86 0.35 -2.00
N GLY A 93 -15.68 -0.50 -2.62
CA GLY A 93 -17.11 -0.32 -2.91
C GLY A 93 -17.57 1.10 -3.24
N SER A 94 -17.58 1.47 -4.52
CA SER A 94 -18.70 2.29 -5.00
C SER A 94 -19.84 1.30 -5.17
N ASP A 95 -20.71 1.22 -4.17
CA ASP A 95 -21.97 0.48 -4.25
C ASP A 95 -22.88 1.24 -5.24
N ASP A 96 -22.60 1.06 -6.53
CA ASP A 96 -23.48 1.41 -7.64
C ASP A 96 -24.33 0.18 -7.96
N ASP A 97 -25.24 -0.17 -7.05
CA ASP A 97 -26.37 -1.05 -7.32
C ASP A 97 -27.49 -0.66 -6.36
N ASP A 98 -28.37 0.25 -6.81
CA ASP A 98 -29.81 0.07 -6.67
C ASP A 98 -30.54 1.11 -7.53
N LYS A 99 -30.98 0.63 -8.70
CA LYS A 99 -31.95 1.31 -9.54
C LYS A 99 -33.36 1.18 -8.98
N ASP A 100 -34.05 2.32 -8.96
CA ASP A 100 -35.48 2.53 -9.22
C ASP A 100 -36.51 1.87 -8.28
N CYS A 101 -37.05 2.69 -7.37
CA CYS A 101 -38.48 2.66 -7.01
C CYS A 101 -39.04 4.09 -7.14
N PRO A 102 -40.06 4.33 -7.98
CA PRO A 102 -40.67 5.64 -8.14
C PRO A 102 -41.78 5.85 -7.09
N GLY A 103 -41.78 7.00 -6.42
CA GLY A 103 -42.94 7.47 -5.65
C GLY A 103 -42.58 8.03 -4.28
N GLY A 104 -42.73 9.35 -4.13
CA GLY A 104 -42.61 10.05 -2.86
C GLY A 104 -42.50 11.55 -3.11
N GLU A 105 -43.65 12.21 -3.08
CA GLU A 105 -43.81 13.65 -3.29
C GLU A 105 -42.95 14.47 -2.31
N GLY A 106 -42.41 15.57 -2.82
CA GLY A 106 -41.51 16.44 -2.08
C GLY A 106 -42.22 17.24 -0.99
N ASP A 107 -41.55 17.34 0.15
CA ASP A 107 -41.73 18.44 1.09
C ASP A 107 -40.47 18.58 1.98
N GLY A 108 -40.05 19.83 2.17
CA GLY A 108 -39.35 20.27 3.37
C GLY A 108 -37.83 20.12 3.46
N GLY A 109 -37.12 21.24 3.30
CA GLY A 109 -35.96 21.55 4.16
C GLY A 109 -34.67 21.89 3.43
N VAL A 110 -34.52 23.16 3.03
CA VAL A 110 -33.22 23.76 2.74
C VAL A 110 -32.54 23.98 4.10
N MET A 111 -31.59 23.12 4.47
CA MET A 111 -30.77 23.31 5.66
C MET A 111 -29.59 24.22 5.28
N ASP A 112 -29.78 25.50 5.58
CA ASP A 112 -28.73 26.51 5.70
C ASP A 112 -27.80 26.05 6.84
N PHE A 113 -26.54 25.77 6.54
CA PHE A 113 -25.52 25.49 7.56
C PHE A 113 -24.45 26.56 7.44
N ASP A 114 -24.63 27.59 8.26
CA ASP A 114 -23.70 28.69 8.48
C ASP A 114 -22.32 28.20 8.95
N GLU A 115 -21.34 29.05 8.64
CA GLU A 115 -19.93 29.03 9.00
C GLU A 115 -19.63 29.05 10.53
N GLU A 116 -18.34 28.85 10.84
CA GLU A 116 -17.65 28.90 12.15
C GLU A 116 -17.72 27.61 13.00
N ASP A 117 -16.65 27.04 13.55
CA ASP A 117 -15.44 27.66 14.07
C ASP A 117 -14.26 26.66 14.10
N GLY A 118 -13.05 27.20 14.12
CA GLY A 118 -11.79 26.47 14.01
C GLY A 118 -11.39 25.68 15.26
N ASP A 119 -10.97 24.43 15.02
CA ASP A 119 -10.10 23.69 15.93
C ASP A 119 -8.71 23.56 15.30
N GLY A 120 -7.78 24.36 15.82
CA GLY A 120 -6.38 24.37 15.43
C GLY A 120 -5.73 22.99 15.58
N ILE A 121 -4.89 22.63 14.60
CA ILE A 121 -4.12 21.38 14.59
C ILE A 121 -3.19 21.36 15.81
N PRO A 122 -3.36 20.44 16.77
CA PRO A 122 -2.39 20.25 17.83
C PRO A 122 -1.18 19.50 17.25
N GLY A 123 -0.05 20.19 17.10
CA GLY A 123 1.20 19.58 16.62
C GLY A 123 2.19 20.53 15.96
N VAL A 124 1.80 21.77 15.63
CA VAL A 124 2.75 22.82 15.27
C VAL A 124 3.43 23.33 16.54
N GLY A 125 4.48 22.62 16.93
CA GLY A 125 5.34 22.97 18.05
C GLY A 125 6.76 22.46 17.81
N GLY A 126 7.69 23.41 17.61
CA GLY A 126 9.10 23.20 17.94
C GLY A 126 10.02 22.83 16.79
N ALA A 127 10.52 23.85 16.10
CA ALA A 127 11.86 23.80 15.54
C ALA A 127 12.86 23.50 16.67
N GLY A 128 13.62 22.40 16.58
CA GLY A 128 14.74 22.13 17.47
C GLY A 128 14.85 20.70 17.98
N ALA A 129 15.15 19.75 17.10
CA ALA A 129 15.80 18.49 17.49
C ALA A 129 16.76 18.07 16.38
N SER A 130 17.84 18.86 16.27
CA SER A 130 19.04 18.53 15.52
C SER A 130 19.82 17.46 16.29
N GLY A 131 20.29 16.45 15.56
CA GLY A 131 21.41 15.59 15.97
C GLY A 131 21.03 14.40 16.83
N HIS A 132 20.86 13.23 16.19
CA HIS A 132 21.76 12.08 16.37
C HIS A 132 21.17 10.85 15.63
N LEU A 133 21.25 10.85 14.30
CA LEU A 133 21.11 9.60 13.55
C LEU A 133 22.44 8.87 13.65
N LEU A 134 22.42 7.71 14.30
CA LEU A 134 23.57 6.83 14.46
C LEU A 134 24.03 6.35 13.07
N ASN A 135 25.29 6.66 12.75
CA ASN A 135 26.01 6.12 11.60
C ASN A 135 26.25 4.62 11.82
N PHE A 136 25.52 3.77 11.11
CA PHE A 136 25.67 2.30 11.17
C PHE A 136 26.51 1.70 10.04
N VAL A 137 27.29 2.52 9.33
CA VAL A 137 28.07 2.04 8.17
C VAL A 137 29.49 2.58 8.24
N ASP A 138 30.31 2.04 9.14
CA ASP A 138 31.77 2.21 9.05
C ASP A 138 32.59 1.11 9.78
N GLU A 139 32.08 -0.13 9.83
CA GLU A 139 32.89 -1.29 10.23
C GLU A 139 32.62 -2.47 9.31
N LEU A 140 33.21 -2.42 8.12
CA LEU A 140 33.51 -3.58 7.29
C LEU A 140 34.86 -3.31 6.61
N GLU A 141 35.92 -3.42 7.40
CA GLU A 141 37.27 -3.68 6.91
C GLU A 141 37.89 -4.81 7.74
#